data_AF-A0A9D7DAM1-F1
#
_entry.id   AF-A0A9D7DAM1-F1
#
_cell.length_a   1.000
_cell.length_b   1.000
_cell.length_c   1.000
_cell.angle_alpha   90.00
_cell.angle_beta   90.00
_cell.angle_gamma   90.00
#
_symmetry.space_group_name_H-M   'P 1'
#
loop_
_entity.id
_entity.type
_entity.pdbx_description
1 polymer ?
#
loop_
_entity_poly.entity_id
_entity_poly.type
_entity_poly.pdbx_seq_one_letter_code
_entity_poly.pdbx_strand_id
1 'polypeptide(L)'
;MTDRRSSLAAKSSERTSPALAEGRKLFLRRAPLLRPDELGIALFAAMLVLLFAMNIWQRALGDLFPTLSQFRATGRFAWVFYYVCTVFVMVRTYKALFHQGGMSRVAAMIAFVALPGSMVLESLPRHARMASGMGATPNHFGSQAVDPEMEAIVDALDELKADGIIPLPYVHIGSDKYMKDAPEALFALAYPAAYRSATPLMSGNMIRTSFSATRDLLALLAPVSFYKRVERSFPDNARFALLRSPDPLEPEEQQLWDRATPLFENQRGSIRMIGAKELFRCDIAERLAHFREHRSAMVRLGPWMFEARDSMDTRAATTPVFIQQGTSPIQGSSKEFVLVLDIAAGSLDTSLTYEFDLVLRAIDPDAVNITIVLEYEGPDGVMVWEGTRNLRGQPMQFRDRTLGTFTFRPKRSRTHYRLLLKGPDDRQLRYEVEHAIVRPVSLDAWREGTWNGSRTVFVNNIPLDTAAYLDDSVGH
;
A
#
# COMPACT_ATOMS: atom_id res chain seq x y z
N MET A 1 -14.32 66.78 11.59
CA MET A 1 -15.22 67.30 12.63
C MET A 1 -14.75 66.79 13.98
N THR A 2 -14.45 67.73 14.88
CA THR A 2 -14.24 67.60 16.35
C THR A 2 -13.20 66.56 16.80
N ASP A 3 -11.94 66.90 17.01
CA ASP A 3 -11.35 67.89 17.93
C ASP A 3 -11.73 67.69 19.40
N ARG A 4 -10.80 67.13 20.19
CA ARG A 4 -10.70 67.29 21.65
C ARG A 4 -9.28 66.99 22.10
N ARG A 5 -8.46 68.03 22.12
CA ARG A 5 -7.38 68.21 23.10
C ARG A 5 -8.01 68.39 24.50
N SER A 6 -7.43 67.78 25.53
CA SER A 6 -6.99 68.51 26.74
C SER A 6 -6.46 67.56 27.83
N SER A 7 -5.20 67.81 28.18
CA SER A 7 -4.62 67.82 29.54
C SER A 7 -4.88 66.64 30.48
N LEU A 8 -3.81 65.90 30.77
CA LEU A 8 -3.49 65.47 32.14
C LEU A 8 -1.97 65.29 32.24
N ALA A 9 -1.28 66.41 32.40
CA ALA A 9 0.08 66.44 32.92
C ALA A 9 -0.03 66.32 34.45
N ALA A 10 0.15 65.11 34.96
CA ALA A 10 0.31 64.86 36.39
C ALA A 10 1.67 64.22 36.63
N LYS A 11 2.55 65.01 37.27
CA LYS A 11 3.86 64.62 37.79
C LYS A 11 3.75 63.32 38.61
N SER A 12 4.22 62.20 38.08
CA SER A 12 4.52 61.01 38.90
C SER A 12 5.95 61.13 39.41
N SER A 13 6.11 61.61 40.64
CA SER A 13 7.38 61.54 41.35
C SER A 13 7.78 60.07 41.50
N GLU A 14 8.98 59.74 41.04
CA GLU A 14 9.69 58.49 41.30
C GLU A 14 9.70 58.19 42.81
N ARG A 15 8.82 57.27 43.24
CA ARG A 15 9.08 56.43 44.40
C ARG A 15 9.56 55.09 43.87
N THR A 16 10.87 54.99 43.67
CA THR A 16 11.56 53.70 43.55
C THR A 16 11.32 52.92 44.83
N SER A 17 10.30 52.07 44.83
CA SER A 17 9.99 51.14 45.90
C SER A 17 11.16 50.15 46.06
N PRO A 18 11.75 50.00 47.26
CA PRO A 18 12.84 49.05 47.51
C PRO A 18 12.43 47.58 47.28
N ALA A 19 11.13 47.29 47.13
CA ALA A 19 10.62 45.96 46.84
C ALA A 19 11.01 45.42 45.44
N LEU A 20 11.26 46.28 44.45
CA LEU A 20 11.73 45.86 43.12
C LEU A 20 13.24 45.55 43.09
N ALA A 21 14.00 46.02 44.08
CA ALA A 21 15.42 45.70 44.22
C ALA A 21 15.64 44.32 44.88
N GLU A 22 14.74 43.88 45.78
CA GLU A 22 14.78 42.53 46.35
C GLU A 22 14.24 41.46 45.40
N GLY A 23 13.21 41.77 44.60
CA GLY A 23 12.73 40.85 43.55
C GLY A 23 13.77 40.53 42.47
N ARG A 24 14.66 41.50 42.15
CA ARG A 24 15.80 41.28 41.25
C ARG A 24 16.93 40.46 41.87
N LYS A 25 17.09 40.48 43.20
CA LYS A 25 18.07 39.63 43.90
C LYS A 25 17.59 38.18 44.05
N LEU A 26 16.29 37.94 44.08
CA LEU A 26 15.74 36.58 44.17
C LEU A 26 15.82 35.80 42.84
N PHE A 27 15.74 36.48 41.69
CA PHE A 27 15.90 35.85 40.37
C PHE A 27 17.37 35.57 39.98
N LEU A 28 18.33 36.10 40.75
CA LEU A 28 19.76 35.82 40.64
C LEU A 28 20.26 34.84 41.71
N ARG A 29 19.37 34.10 42.38
CA ARG A 29 19.75 32.83 43.00
C ARG A 29 20.14 31.90 41.86
N ARG A 30 21.45 31.85 41.59
CA ARG A 30 22.14 30.92 40.69
C ARG A 30 21.47 29.55 40.81
N ALA A 31 20.53 29.25 39.92
CA ALA A 31 20.14 27.88 39.68
C ALA A 31 21.46 27.13 39.47
N PRO A 32 21.73 26.04 40.20
CA PRO A 32 22.98 25.33 40.04
C PRO A 32 23.10 25.01 38.55
N LEU A 33 24.05 25.66 37.89
CA LEU A 33 24.47 25.30 36.55
C LEU A 33 24.61 23.78 36.56
N LEU A 34 23.88 23.09 35.67
CA LEU A 34 23.86 21.64 35.50
C LEU A 34 25.20 21.05 35.94
N ARG A 35 25.17 20.09 36.87
CA ARG A 35 26.42 19.48 37.36
C ARG A 35 27.21 19.02 36.13
N PRO A 36 28.55 19.20 36.09
CA PRO A 36 29.37 18.88 34.92
C PRO A 36 29.11 17.48 34.33
N ASP A 37 28.62 16.59 35.17
CA ASP A 37 28.37 15.18 34.93
C ASP A 37 27.00 14.91 34.27
N GLU A 38 26.00 15.78 34.50
CA GLU A 38 24.62 15.60 33.99
C GLU A 38 24.55 15.69 32.47
N LEU A 39 25.31 16.62 31.87
CA LEU A 39 25.41 16.74 30.41
C LEU A 39 26.10 15.53 29.77
N GLY A 40 27.07 14.94 30.46
CA GLY A 40 27.73 13.72 30.00
C GLY A 40 26.78 12.51 30.04
N ILE A 41 26.02 12.38 31.13
CA ILE A 41 24.97 11.35 31.27
C ILE A 41 23.90 11.51 30.19
N ALA A 42 23.44 12.74 29.94
CA ALA A 42 22.46 13.02 28.90
C ALA A 42 23.00 12.66 27.51
N LEU A 43 24.26 13.01 27.20
CA LEU A 43 24.90 12.65 25.93
C LEU A 43 25.01 11.13 25.77
N PHE A 44 25.40 10.43 26.83
CA PHE A 44 25.47 8.97 26.83
C PHE A 44 24.09 8.35 26.60
N ALA A 45 23.05 8.81 27.30
CA ALA A 45 21.68 8.36 27.08
C ALA A 45 21.20 8.64 25.64
N ALA A 46 21.53 9.80 25.08
CA ALA A 46 21.17 10.14 23.71
C ALA A 46 21.94 9.28 22.69
N MET A 47 23.18 8.87 22.99
CA MET A 47 23.93 7.91 22.18
C MET A 47 23.24 6.55 22.16
N LEU A 48 22.69 6.08 23.29
CA LEU A 48 21.88 4.86 23.34
C LEU A 48 20.64 4.96 22.43
N VAL A 49 19.96 6.11 22.44
CA VAL A 49 18.84 6.38 21.53
C VAL A 49 19.29 6.41 20.07
N LEU A 50 20.49 6.93 19.77
CA LEU A 50 21.04 6.89 18.41
C LEU A 50 21.29 5.46 17.94
N LEU A 51 21.87 4.60 18.78
CA LEU A 51 22.09 3.19 18.44
C LEU A 51 20.78 2.46 18.15
N PHE A 52 19.72 2.79 18.90
CA PHE A 52 18.36 2.35 18.58
C PHE A 52 17.87 2.91 17.23
N ALA A 53 18.06 4.20 16.97
CA ALA A 53 17.67 4.84 15.71
C ALA A 53 18.41 4.26 14.48
N MET A 54 19.64 3.80 14.67
CA MET A 54 20.45 3.09 13.67
C MET A 54 20.08 1.61 13.51
N ASN A 55 19.03 1.15 14.19
CA ASN A 55 18.55 -0.24 14.13
C ASN A 55 19.57 -1.28 14.66
N ILE A 56 20.59 -0.87 15.41
CA ILE A 56 21.64 -1.78 15.91
C ILE A 56 21.05 -2.75 16.95
N TRP A 57 20.15 -2.26 17.80
CA TRP A 57 19.58 -3.04 18.90
C TRP A 57 18.30 -3.78 18.57
N GLN A 58 17.56 -3.36 17.54
CA GLN A 58 16.26 -3.95 17.24
C GLN A 58 16.37 -5.44 16.91
N ARG A 59 17.47 -5.87 16.29
CA ARG A 59 17.71 -7.29 16.02
C ARG A 59 17.95 -8.11 17.29
N ALA A 60 18.54 -7.52 18.34
CA ALA A 60 18.83 -8.22 19.59
C ALA A 60 17.69 -8.10 20.62
N LEU A 61 16.99 -6.96 20.64
CA LEU A 61 15.93 -6.64 21.61
C LEU A 61 14.51 -6.84 21.06
N GLY A 62 14.34 -6.95 19.75
CA GLY A 62 13.02 -7.07 19.11
C GLY A 62 12.28 -8.33 19.55
N ASP A 63 13.01 -9.42 19.79
CA ASP A 63 12.45 -10.68 20.28
C ASP A 63 12.04 -10.60 21.76
N LEU A 64 12.77 -9.81 22.56
CA LEU A 64 12.48 -9.63 23.99
C LEU A 64 11.35 -8.62 24.22
N PHE A 65 11.25 -7.60 23.37
CA PHE A 65 10.26 -6.53 23.46
C PHE A 65 9.56 -6.31 22.11
N PRO A 66 8.51 -7.08 21.79
CA PRO A 66 7.78 -6.97 20.52
C PRO A 66 7.26 -5.55 20.21
N THR A 67 6.99 -4.76 21.25
CA THR A 67 6.58 -3.35 21.11
C THR A 67 7.63 -2.49 20.39
N LEU A 68 8.94 -2.76 20.58
CA LEU A 68 10.01 -2.03 19.88
C LEU A 68 10.03 -2.33 18.39
N SER A 69 9.67 -3.56 18.01
CA SER A 69 9.57 -3.99 16.61
C SER A 69 8.45 -3.29 15.84
N GLN A 70 7.52 -2.61 16.53
CA GLN A 70 6.43 -1.85 15.89
C GLN A 70 6.89 -0.50 15.29
N PHE A 71 8.09 -0.02 15.65
CA PHE A 71 8.65 1.20 15.09
C PHE A 71 9.32 0.91 13.73
N ARG A 72 8.63 1.24 12.63
CA ARG A 72 9.19 1.07 11.26
C ARG A 72 10.22 2.13 10.86
N ALA A 73 10.20 3.29 11.51
CA ALA A 73 11.05 4.43 11.19
C ALA A 73 11.88 4.84 12.41
N THR A 74 12.66 3.91 12.96
CA THR A 74 13.53 4.15 14.13
C THR A 74 14.52 5.29 13.90
N GLY A 75 14.94 5.53 12.66
CA GLY A 75 15.75 6.69 12.28
C GLY A 75 15.16 8.04 12.71
N ARG A 76 13.83 8.14 12.92
CA ARG A 76 13.17 9.34 13.46
C ARG A 76 13.57 9.65 14.90
N PHE A 77 14.24 8.77 15.63
CA PHE A 77 14.75 9.05 16.97
C PHE A 77 16.15 9.66 16.97
N ALA A 78 16.83 9.72 15.82
CA ALA A 78 18.19 10.27 15.72
C ALA A 78 18.25 11.75 16.12
N TRP A 79 17.17 12.53 15.95
CA TRP A 79 17.15 13.95 16.32
C TRP A 79 17.45 14.19 17.81
N VAL A 80 17.08 13.24 18.69
CA VAL A 80 17.34 13.36 20.14
C VAL A 80 18.84 13.43 20.39
N PHE A 81 19.62 12.58 19.73
CA PHE A 81 21.08 12.61 19.81
C PHE A 81 21.66 13.91 19.28
N TYR A 82 21.30 14.32 18.07
CA TYR A 82 21.85 15.54 17.48
C TYR A 82 21.50 16.78 18.31
N TYR A 83 20.31 16.82 18.90
CA TYR A 83 19.91 17.88 19.81
C TYR A 83 20.77 17.91 21.08
N VAL A 84 20.87 16.78 21.80
CA VAL A 84 21.64 16.70 23.06
C VAL A 84 23.13 16.93 22.83
N CYS A 85 23.68 16.36 21.75
CA CYS A 85 25.07 16.55 21.34
C CYS A 85 25.37 18.03 21.05
N THR A 86 24.47 18.71 20.32
CA THR A 86 24.61 20.15 20.04
C THR A 86 24.63 20.96 21.33
N VAL A 87 23.70 20.70 22.26
CA VAL A 87 23.68 21.37 23.58
C VAL A 87 24.96 21.08 24.37
N PHE A 88 25.41 19.82 24.38
CA PHE A 88 26.64 19.41 25.05
C PHE A 88 27.86 20.16 24.51
N VAL A 89 28.05 20.18 23.19
CA VAL A 89 29.15 20.87 22.52
C VAL A 89 29.09 22.37 22.77
N MET A 90 27.91 22.98 22.69
CA MET A 90 27.72 24.41 22.97
C MET A 90 28.12 24.77 24.40
N VAL A 91 27.64 24.03 25.41
CA VAL A 91 27.97 24.30 26.81
C VAL A 91 29.45 24.04 27.12
N ARG A 92 30.03 22.96 26.59
CA ARG A 92 31.45 22.64 26.79
C ARG A 92 32.36 23.65 26.11
N THR A 93 32.04 24.06 24.89
CA THR A 93 32.74 25.14 24.15
C THR A 93 32.65 26.45 24.91
N TYR A 94 31.48 26.82 25.43
CA TYR A 94 31.33 28.01 26.27
C TYR A 94 32.24 27.96 27.51
N LYS A 95 32.24 26.85 28.26
CA LYS A 95 33.10 26.68 29.44
C LYS A 95 34.59 26.75 29.07
N ALA A 96 35.00 26.06 28.00
CA ALA A 96 36.40 26.07 27.54
C ALA A 96 36.86 27.48 27.14
N LEU A 97 36.09 28.17 26.29
CA LEU A 97 36.47 29.47 25.76
C LEU A 97 36.43 30.59 26.82
N PHE A 98 35.45 30.58 27.72
CA PHE A 98 35.24 31.71 28.66
C PHE A 98 35.74 31.46 30.09
N HIS A 99 35.97 30.22 30.53
CA HIS A 99 36.42 29.93 31.91
C HIS A 99 37.89 29.46 32.01
N GLN A 100 38.45 28.82 30.97
CA GLN A 100 39.82 28.28 31.05
C GLN A 100 40.92 29.28 30.63
N GLY A 101 40.57 30.51 30.25
CA GLY A 101 41.49 31.65 30.22
C GLY A 101 42.53 31.70 29.09
N GLY A 102 42.38 30.93 28.01
CA GLY A 102 43.37 30.86 26.93
C GLY A 102 43.21 31.86 25.77
N MET A 103 42.12 32.64 25.73
CA MET A 103 41.79 33.48 24.57
C MET A 103 41.20 34.83 24.99
N SER A 104 41.39 35.87 24.17
CA SER A 104 40.74 37.16 24.41
C SER A 104 39.21 36.99 24.36
N ARG A 105 38.46 37.76 25.17
CA ARG A 105 36.99 37.65 25.23
C ARG A 105 36.32 37.80 23.87
N VAL A 106 36.86 38.68 23.03
CA VAL A 106 36.36 38.92 21.67
C VAL A 106 36.57 37.67 20.79
N ALA A 107 37.76 37.08 20.81
CA ALA A 107 38.02 35.86 20.05
C ALA A 107 37.16 34.68 20.54
N ALA A 108 37.00 34.52 21.85
CA ALA A 108 36.10 33.52 22.46
C ALA A 108 34.65 33.69 21.98
N MET A 109 34.17 34.93 21.92
CA MET A 109 32.83 35.25 21.40
C MET A 109 32.70 34.92 19.91
N ILE A 110 33.68 35.29 19.09
CA ILE A 110 33.67 34.96 17.66
C ILE A 110 33.64 33.44 17.45
N ALA A 111 34.52 32.69 18.13
CA ALA A 111 34.56 31.24 18.03
C ALA A 111 33.26 30.57 18.52
N PHE A 112 32.67 31.09 19.61
CA PHE A 112 31.41 30.59 20.12
C PHE A 112 30.23 30.84 19.17
N VAL A 113 30.18 32.00 18.51
CA VAL A 113 29.14 32.34 17.51
C VAL A 113 29.35 31.61 16.19
N ALA A 114 30.61 31.36 15.81
CA ALA A 114 30.95 30.64 14.59
C ALA A 114 30.41 29.20 14.59
N LEU A 115 30.28 28.56 15.77
CA LEU A 115 29.79 27.18 15.88
C LEU A 115 28.30 27.01 15.51
N PRO A 116 27.32 27.71 16.12
CA PRO A 116 25.94 27.69 15.63
C PRO A 116 25.82 28.39 14.26
N GLY A 117 26.67 29.38 13.98
CA GLY A 117 26.74 30.05 12.68
C GLY A 117 27.05 29.09 11.54
N SER A 118 27.98 28.16 11.72
CA SER A 118 28.32 27.16 10.69
C SER A 118 27.16 26.20 10.42
N MET A 119 26.41 25.81 11.45
CA MET A 119 25.19 24.99 11.30
C MET A 119 24.13 25.73 10.46
N VAL A 120 23.93 27.03 10.71
CA VAL A 120 23.01 27.85 9.91
C VAL A 120 23.51 27.96 8.47
N LEU A 121 24.79 28.26 8.27
CA LEU A 121 25.39 28.37 6.93
C LEU A 121 25.30 27.07 6.12
N GLU A 122 25.48 25.91 6.74
CA GLU A 122 25.27 24.60 6.10
C GLU A 122 23.79 24.37 5.74
N SER A 123 22.88 24.80 6.61
CA SER A 123 21.44 24.61 6.42
C SER A 123 20.83 25.52 5.34
N LEU A 124 21.40 26.71 5.11
CA LEU A 124 20.84 27.71 4.21
C LEU A 124 20.66 27.20 2.77
N PRO A 125 21.67 26.61 2.09
CA PRO A 125 21.49 26.06 0.75
C PRO A 125 20.45 24.93 0.69
N ARG A 126 20.37 24.10 1.74
CA ARG A 126 19.39 23.01 1.83
C ARG A 126 17.97 23.57 1.98
N HIS A 127 17.78 24.55 2.85
CA HIS A 127 16.50 25.24 3.02
C HIS A 127 16.11 26.01 1.76
N ALA A 128 17.02 26.71 1.10
CA ALA A 128 16.75 27.41 -0.15
C ALA A 128 16.31 26.44 -1.26
N ARG A 129 17.01 25.31 -1.43
CA ARG A 129 16.62 24.25 -2.37
C ARG A 129 15.25 23.68 -2.04
N MET A 130 15.00 23.36 -0.77
CA MET A 130 13.72 22.80 -0.34
C MET A 130 12.58 23.81 -0.50
N ALA A 131 12.81 25.08 -0.16
CA ALA A 131 11.85 26.17 -0.34
C ALA A 131 11.54 26.43 -1.83
N SER A 132 12.53 26.29 -2.72
CA SER A 132 12.29 26.43 -4.17
C SER A 132 11.40 25.32 -4.75
N GLY A 133 11.38 24.14 -4.13
CA GLY A 133 10.48 23.04 -4.52
C GLY A 133 9.13 23.07 -3.80
N MET A 134 9.09 23.52 -2.54
CA MET A 134 7.86 23.63 -1.77
C MET A 134 6.95 24.73 -2.35
N GLY A 135 5.80 24.33 -2.89
CA GLY A 135 4.82 25.25 -3.49
C GLY A 135 5.02 25.48 -4.99
N ALA A 136 6.01 24.84 -5.62
CA ALA A 136 6.14 24.84 -7.08
C ALA A 136 5.00 24.05 -7.75
N THR A 137 4.47 23.04 -7.05
CA THR A 137 3.27 22.32 -7.47
C THR A 137 2.02 22.96 -6.89
N PRO A 138 0.96 23.17 -7.70
CA PRO A 138 -0.31 23.69 -7.22
C PRO A 138 -0.89 22.75 -6.15
N ASN A 139 -1.45 23.33 -5.08
CA ASN A 139 -2.17 22.56 -4.08
C ASN A 139 -3.53 22.13 -4.62
N HIS A 140 -3.63 20.91 -5.15
CA HIS A 140 -4.88 20.40 -5.73
C HIS A 140 -6.06 20.31 -4.75
N PHE A 141 -5.84 20.42 -3.44
CA PHE A 141 -6.92 20.48 -2.43
C PHE A 141 -7.47 21.90 -2.23
N GLY A 142 -6.73 22.94 -2.63
CA GLY A 142 -7.12 24.33 -2.45
C GLY A 142 -8.01 24.84 -3.58
N SER A 143 -9.04 25.61 -3.27
CA SER A 143 -10.00 26.16 -4.24
C SER A 143 -9.38 27.03 -5.34
N GLN A 144 -8.20 27.61 -5.10
CA GLN A 144 -7.52 28.49 -6.05
C GLN A 144 -6.80 27.73 -7.18
N ALA A 145 -6.59 26.43 -7.03
CA ALA A 145 -5.75 25.62 -7.92
C ALA A 145 -6.54 24.52 -8.65
N VAL A 146 -7.87 24.56 -8.58
CA VAL A 146 -8.72 23.57 -9.23
C VAL A 146 -9.12 24.08 -10.60
N ASP A 147 -8.70 23.34 -11.62
CA ASP A 147 -9.14 23.57 -12.98
C ASP A 147 -10.63 23.22 -13.16
N PRO A 148 -11.31 23.79 -14.18
CA PRO A 148 -12.71 23.51 -14.44
C PRO A 148 -13.04 22.02 -14.64
N GLU A 149 -12.07 21.21 -15.09
CA GLU A 149 -12.29 19.77 -15.31
C GLU A 149 -12.44 19.02 -13.99
N MET A 150 -11.65 19.36 -12.96
CA MET A 150 -11.81 18.79 -11.63
C MET A 150 -13.06 19.31 -10.90
N GLU A 151 -13.42 20.59 -11.06
CA GLU A 151 -14.71 21.07 -10.53
C GLU A 151 -15.88 20.26 -11.12
N ALA A 152 -15.87 20.00 -12.42
CA ALA A 152 -16.91 19.18 -13.07
C ALA A 152 -16.96 17.74 -12.54
N ILE A 153 -15.82 17.15 -12.17
CA ILE A 153 -15.75 15.83 -11.51
C ILE A 153 -16.37 15.91 -10.11
N VAL A 154 -16.06 16.94 -9.33
CA VAL A 154 -16.60 17.14 -7.98
C VAL A 154 -18.11 17.36 -8.04
N ASP A 155 -18.59 18.21 -8.95
CA ASP A 155 -20.02 18.46 -9.16
C ASP A 155 -20.78 17.18 -9.52
N ALA A 156 -20.20 16.35 -10.41
CA ALA A 156 -20.80 15.06 -10.77
C ALA A 156 -20.86 14.07 -9.60
N LEU A 157 -19.86 14.08 -8.72
CA LEU A 157 -19.86 13.26 -7.48
C LEU A 157 -20.92 13.76 -6.48
N ASP A 158 -21.04 15.07 -6.32
CA ASP A 158 -22.02 15.71 -5.43
C ASP A 158 -23.45 15.49 -5.90
N GLU A 159 -23.71 15.57 -7.21
CA GLU A 159 -25.00 15.24 -7.81
C GLU A 159 -25.34 13.76 -7.62
N LEU A 160 -24.35 12.89 -7.82
CA LEU A 160 -24.52 11.46 -7.61
C LEU A 160 -24.86 11.15 -6.14
N LYS A 161 -24.31 11.89 -5.16
CA LYS A 161 -24.41 11.59 -3.72
C LYS A 161 -24.00 10.13 -3.45
N ALA A 162 -22.80 9.77 -3.89
CA ALA A 162 -22.26 8.44 -3.68
C ALA A 162 -21.91 8.20 -2.20
N ASP A 163 -22.07 6.97 -1.73
CA ASP A 163 -21.67 6.54 -0.39
C ASP A 163 -20.16 6.26 -0.30
N GLY A 164 -19.49 6.11 -1.45
CA GLY A 164 -18.05 5.96 -1.56
C GLY A 164 -17.54 6.03 -2.99
N ILE A 165 -16.25 6.35 -3.13
CA ILE A 165 -15.52 6.38 -4.40
C ILE A 165 -14.57 5.19 -4.47
N ILE A 166 -14.66 4.39 -5.52
CA ILE A 166 -13.69 3.34 -5.86
C ILE A 166 -12.80 3.89 -6.97
N PRO A 167 -11.55 4.29 -6.68
CA PRO A 167 -10.66 4.82 -7.70
C PRO A 167 -10.11 3.69 -8.59
N LEU A 168 -9.93 3.95 -9.88
CA LEU A 168 -9.40 3.03 -10.89
C LEU A 168 -8.31 3.71 -11.76
N PRO A 169 -7.13 3.10 -12.02
CA PRO A 169 -6.65 1.81 -11.51
C PRO A 169 -6.72 1.71 -9.99
N TYR A 170 -6.98 0.53 -9.42
CA TYR A 170 -7.29 0.44 -8.01
C TYR A 170 -6.03 0.56 -7.16
N VAL A 171 -6.13 1.31 -6.05
CA VAL A 171 -5.03 1.49 -5.11
C VAL A 171 -5.41 1.01 -3.73
N HIS A 172 -4.48 0.33 -3.05
CA HIS A 172 -4.57 0.10 -1.62
C HIS A 172 -3.17 -0.19 -1.06
N ILE A 173 -2.64 0.68 -0.21
CA ILE A 173 -1.26 0.61 0.29
C ILE A 173 -1.25 0.66 1.83
N GLY A 174 -0.39 -0.19 2.39
CA GLY A 174 0.15 -0.05 3.75
C GLY A 174 -0.39 -1.00 4.82
N SER A 175 -0.99 -2.12 4.38
CA SER A 175 -1.13 -3.31 5.23
C SER A 175 0.17 -4.12 5.34
N ASP A 176 1.27 -3.75 4.67
CA ASP A 176 2.54 -4.50 4.60
C ASP A 176 2.49 -5.93 4.05
N LYS A 177 1.32 -6.59 4.04
CA LYS A 177 1.10 -7.92 3.49
C LYS A 177 0.41 -7.83 2.14
N TYR A 178 -0.72 -7.13 2.08
CA TYR A 178 -1.48 -6.91 0.86
C TYR A 178 -1.33 -5.45 0.41
N MET A 179 -1.08 -5.26 -0.87
CA MET A 179 -1.01 -3.93 -1.46
C MET A 179 -1.21 -4.00 -2.96
N LYS A 180 -1.83 -2.96 -3.50
CA LYS A 180 -1.90 -2.68 -4.92
C LYS A 180 -1.56 -1.21 -5.11
N ASP A 181 -0.60 -0.94 -5.98
CA ASP A 181 -0.15 0.41 -6.26
C ASP A 181 -0.92 0.99 -7.44
N ALA A 182 -0.86 2.31 -7.62
CA ALA A 182 -1.50 2.99 -8.73
C ALA A 182 -0.64 4.16 -9.27
N PRO A 183 -0.90 4.60 -10.51
CA PRO A 183 -0.20 5.74 -11.10
C PRO A 183 -0.41 7.05 -10.31
N GLU A 184 0.58 7.94 -10.39
CA GLU A 184 0.53 9.25 -9.71
C GLU A 184 -0.68 10.10 -10.13
N ALA A 185 -1.06 10.02 -11.40
CA ALA A 185 -2.21 10.73 -11.96
C ALA A 185 -3.52 10.40 -11.23
N LEU A 186 -3.68 9.15 -10.77
CA LEU A 186 -4.84 8.76 -9.99
C LEU A 186 -4.86 9.44 -8.61
N PHE A 187 -3.72 9.53 -7.91
CA PHE A 187 -3.68 10.22 -6.61
C PHE A 187 -4.03 11.69 -6.76
N ALA A 188 -3.54 12.34 -7.83
CA ALA A 188 -3.85 13.73 -8.16
C ALA A 188 -5.31 13.96 -8.61
N LEU A 189 -6.04 12.89 -8.92
CA LEU A 189 -7.46 12.89 -9.26
C LEU A 189 -8.34 12.53 -8.05
N ALA A 190 -8.14 11.36 -7.47
CA ALA A 190 -9.02 10.76 -6.47
C ALA A 190 -8.98 11.47 -5.12
N TYR A 191 -7.81 11.91 -4.65
CA TYR A 191 -7.72 12.54 -3.32
C TYR A 191 -8.37 13.93 -3.28
N PRO A 192 -8.11 14.84 -4.24
CA PRO A 192 -8.82 16.11 -4.30
C PRO A 192 -10.31 15.92 -4.50
N ALA A 193 -10.73 15.02 -5.40
CA ALA A 193 -12.15 14.74 -5.66
C ALA A 193 -12.87 14.31 -4.38
N ALA A 194 -12.36 13.29 -3.68
CA ALA A 194 -12.92 12.80 -2.43
C ALA A 194 -12.94 13.84 -1.31
N TYR A 195 -11.87 14.63 -1.18
CA TYR A 195 -11.79 15.69 -0.18
C TYR A 195 -12.86 16.77 -0.42
N ARG A 196 -13.06 17.16 -1.68
CA ARG A 196 -13.94 18.26 -2.05
C ARG A 196 -15.42 17.87 -2.12
N SER A 197 -15.72 16.68 -2.63
CA SER A 197 -17.10 16.15 -2.66
C SER A 197 -17.54 15.57 -1.30
N ALA A 198 -16.68 15.66 -0.28
CA ALA A 198 -16.87 15.05 1.03
C ALA A 198 -17.27 13.56 0.98
N THR A 199 -16.86 12.85 -0.09
CA THR A 199 -17.21 11.46 -0.34
C THR A 199 -16.01 10.57 -0.01
N PRO A 200 -16.13 9.59 0.88
CA PRO A 200 -15.00 8.78 1.29
C PRO A 200 -14.48 7.88 0.16
N LEU A 201 -13.18 7.62 0.15
CA LEU A 201 -12.57 6.63 -0.74
C LEU A 201 -12.74 5.22 -0.16
N MET A 202 -13.11 4.27 -1.01
CA MET A 202 -13.07 2.83 -0.74
C MET A 202 -11.70 2.25 -1.11
N SER A 203 -10.65 3.00 -0.76
CA SER A 203 -9.24 2.68 -0.92
C SER A 203 -8.45 3.40 0.16
N GLY A 204 -7.18 3.06 0.33
CA GLY A 204 -6.35 3.76 1.31
C GLY A 204 -4.87 3.69 0.98
N ASN A 205 -4.14 4.76 1.28
CA ASN A 205 -2.69 4.77 1.31
C ASN A 205 -2.25 5.17 2.72
N MET A 206 -2.24 4.21 3.63
CA MET A 206 -2.02 4.42 5.05
C MET A 206 -0.98 3.45 5.56
N ILE A 207 0.00 3.91 6.34
CA ILE A 207 1.13 3.10 6.83
C ILE A 207 0.68 1.91 7.71
N ARG A 208 -0.56 1.91 8.21
CA ARG A 208 -1.09 0.92 9.16
C ARG A 208 -2.55 0.58 8.87
N THR A 209 -2.79 -0.15 7.78
CA THR A 209 -4.13 -0.68 7.50
C THR A 209 -4.25 -2.12 8.01
N SER A 210 -5.41 -2.44 8.60
CA SER A 210 -5.72 -3.81 9.02
C SER A 210 -5.70 -4.76 7.82
N PHE A 211 -5.12 -5.95 7.99
CA PHE A 211 -5.07 -6.98 6.95
C PHE A 211 -6.47 -7.40 6.49
N SER A 212 -7.42 -7.53 7.43
CA SER A 212 -8.80 -7.88 7.11
C SER A 212 -9.49 -6.81 6.29
N ALA A 213 -9.33 -5.54 6.68
CA ALA A 213 -9.90 -4.40 5.95
C ALA A 213 -9.31 -4.27 4.54
N THR A 214 -7.99 -4.44 4.40
CA THR A 214 -7.34 -4.41 3.08
C THR A 214 -7.81 -5.55 2.19
N ARG A 215 -7.94 -6.78 2.71
CA ARG A 215 -8.48 -7.90 1.95
C ARG A 215 -9.92 -7.65 1.50
N ASP A 216 -10.76 -7.17 2.41
CA ASP A 216 -12.17 -6.91 2.14
C ASP A 216 -12.34 -5.82 1.07
N LEU A 217 -11.46 -4.81 1.07
CA LEU A 217 -11.44 -3.75 0.06
C LEU A 217 -10.78 -4.18 -1.26
N LEU A 218 -9.77 -5.04 -1.25
CA LEU A 218 -9.20 -5.62 -2.48
C LEU A 218 -10.21 -6.54 -3.18
N ALA A 219 -11.05 -7.24 -2.41
CA ALA A 219 -12.10 -8.11 -2.93
C ALA A 219 -13.16 -7.37 -3.76
N LEU A 220 -13.21 -6.04 -3.74
CA LEU A 220 -14.04 -5.24 -4.65
C LEU A 220 -13.75 -5.54 -6.13
N LEU A 221 -12.49 -5.86 -6.46
CA LEU A 221 -12.09 -6.24 -7.81
C LEU A 221 -12.26 -7.74 -8.08
N ALA A 222 -12.64 -8.54 -7.08
CA ALA A 222 -12.80 -9.98 -7.27
C ALA A 222 -14.00 -10.27 -8.19
N PRO A 223 -13.95 -11.36 -8.97
CA PRO A 223 -15.04 -11.75 -9.86
C PRO A 223 -16.36 -11.94 -9.09
N VAL A 224 -17.47 -11.99 -9.83
CA VAL A 224 -18.82 -12.21 -9.25
C VAL A 224 -18.97 -13.55 -8.54
N SER A 225 -18.12 -14.54 -8.83
CA SER A 225 -18.11 -15.82 -8.13
C SER A 225 -17.42 -15.78 -6.76
N PHE A 226 -16.83 -14.64 -6.38
CA PHE A 226 -16.17 -14.42 -5.11
C PHE A 226 -17.08 -13.63 -4.16
N TYR A 227 -17.34 -14.17 -2.97
CA TYR A 227 -18.15 -13.49 -1.95
C TYR A 227 -17.38 -12.30 -1.34
N LYS A 228 -17.95 -11.10 -1.46
CA LYS A 228 -17.34 -9.84 -1.01
C LYS A 228 -17.87 -9.48 0.38
N ARG A 229 -17.13 -9.85 1.42
CA ARG A 229 -17.54 -9.64 2.82
C ARG A 229 -17.86 -8.19 3.19
N VAL A 230 -17.20 -7.24 2.52
CA VAL A 230 -17.42 -5.79 2.69
C VAL A 230 -18.87 -5.36 2.43
N GLU A 231 -19.66 -6.16 1.70
CA GLU A 231 -21.10 -5.97 1.47
C GLU A 231 -21.87 -5.69 2.77
N ARG A 232 -21.52 -6.37 3.87
CA ARG A 232 -22.19 -6.25 5.18
C ARG A 232 -22.14 -4.86 5.79
N SER A 233 -21.21 -4.03 5.33
CA SER A 233 -21.01 -2.67 5.84
C SER A 233 -21.91 -1.64 5.13
N PHE A 234 -22.68 -2.06 4.12
CA PHE A 234 -23.46 -1.15 3.29
C PHE A 234 -24.92 -1.60 3.18
N PRO A 235 -25.86 -0.65 3.07
CA PRO A 235 -27.25 -0.98 2.75
C PRO A 235 -27.41 -1.33 1.26
N ASP A 236 -28.44 -2.11 0.93
CA ASP A 236 -28.75 -2.56 -0.46
C ASP A 236 -28.94 -1.41 -1.47
N ASN A 237 -29.31 -0.23 -0.99
CA ASN A 237 -29.53 0.96 -1.81
C ASN A 237 -28.30 1.89 -1.90
N ALA A 238 -27.15 1.50 -1.35
CA ALA A 238 -25.93 2.28 -1.46
C ALA A 238 -25.47 2.39 -2.93
N ARG A 239 -24.85 3.51 -3.25
CA ARG A 239 -24.37 3.86 -4.59
C ARG A 239 -22.91 4.25 -4.52
N PHE A 240 -22.12 3.73 -5.44
CA PHE A 240 -20.68 3.97 -5.48
C PHE A 240 -20.29 4.62 -6.80
N ALA A 241 -19.34 5.55 -6.71
CA ALA A 241 -18.71 6.14 -7.87
C ALA A 241 -17.44 5.35 -8.20
N LEU A 242 -17.36 4.79 -9.41
CA LEU A 242 -16.09 4.35 -9.97
C LEU A 242 -15.42 5.56 -10.61
N LEU A 243 -14.32 6.04 -10.02
CA LEU A 243 -13.59 7.21 -10.50
C LEU A 243 -12.32 6.74 -11.21
N ARG A 244 -12.22 6.97 -12.51
CA ARG A 244 -11.15 6.44 -13.35
C ARG A 244 -10.23 7.53 -13.88
N SER A 245 -8.92 7.33 -13.75
CA SER A 245 -7.90 8.11 -14.49
C SER A 245 -7.73 7.57 -15.93
N PRO A 246 -7.09 8.31 -16.85
CA PRO A 246 -6.87 7.86 -18.22
C PRO A 246 -5.94 6.64 -18.35
N ASP A 247 -5.33 6.20 -17.26
CA ASP A 247 -4.39 5.08 -17.25
C ASP A 247 -5.08 3.76 -17.64
N PRO A 248 -4.32 2.79 -18.19
CA PRO A 248 -4.83 1.46 -18.49
C PRO A 248 -5.32 0.74 -17.23
N LEU A 249 -6.44 0.02 -17.37
CA LEU A 249 -6.98 -0.83 -16.31
C LEU A 249 -6.46 -2.26 -16.45
N GLU A 250 -6.23 -2.92 -15.31
CA GLU A 250 -6.06 -4.37 -15.28
C GLU A 250 -7.37 -5.09 -15.64
N PRO A 251 -7.33 -6.36 -16.09
CA PRO A 251 -8.53 -7.09 -16.51
C PRO A 251 -9.67 -7.10 -15.48
N GLU A 252 -9.37 -7.24 -14.19
CA GLU A 252 -10.39 -7.28 -13.13
C GLU A 252 -10.98 -5.88 -12.85
N GLU A 253 -10.17 -4.83 -12.97
CA GLU A 253 -10.61 -3.44 -12.89
C GLU A 253 -11.52 -3.08 -14.06
N GLN A 254 -11.15 -3.54 -15.27
CA GLN A 254 -11.94 -3.36 -16.48
C GLN A 254 -13.29 -4.11 -16.37
N GLN A 255 -13.29 -5.34 -15.85
CA GLN A 255 -14.53 -6.08 -15.57
C GLN A 255 -15.44 -5.32 -14.60
N LEU A 256 -14.90 -4.73 -13.53
CA LEU A 256 -15.67 -3.90 -12.61
C LEU A 256 -16.20 -2.64 -13.30
N TRP A 257 -15.37 -1.97 -14.08
CA TRP A 257 -15.71 -0.77 -14.84
C TRP A 257 -16.86 -0.99 -15.81
N ASP A 258 -16.86 -2.10 -16.54
CA ASP A 258 -17.84 -2.41 -17.58
C ASP A 258 -19.24 -2.76 -17.05
N ARG A 259 -19.34 -3.10 -15.76
CA ARG A 259 -20.61 -3.37 -15.08
C ARG A 259 -21.31 -2.09 -14.58
N ALA A 260 -20.58 -0.98 -14.54
CA ALA A 260 -21.07 0.29 -14.03
C ALA A 260 -21.71 1.14 -15.15
N THR A 261 -22.65 2.00 -14.77
CA THR A 261 -23.35 2.88 -15.71
C THR A 261 -22.55 4.17 -15.94
N PRO A 262 -22.28 4.58 -17.19
CA PRO A 262 -21.59 5.85 -17.47
C PRO A 262 -22.37 7.04 -16.92
N LEU A 263 -21.66 7.96 -16.24
CA LEU A 263 -22.24 9.17 -15.67
C LEU A 263 -21.58 10.44 -16.22
N PHE A 264 -20.24 10.48 -16.22
CA PHE A 264 -19.49 11.66 -16.59
C PHE A 264 -18.12 11.29 -17.18
N GLU A 265 -17.62 12.09 -18.11
CA GLU A 265 -16.29 11.92 -18.70
C GLU A 265 -15.74 13.26 -19.20
N ASN A 266 -14.47 13.52 -18.90
CA ASN A 266 -13.70 14.65 -19.46
C ASN A 266 -12.24 14.23 -19.68
N GLN A 267 -11.34 15.18 -19.98
CA GLN A 267 -9.93 14.85 -20.28
C GLN A 267 -9.17 14.35 -19.05
N ARG A 268 -9.59 14.72 -17.85
CA ARG A 268 -8.92 14.36 -16.60
C ARG A 268 -9.33 12.98 -16.08
N GLY A 269 -10.58 12.58 -16.30
CA GLY A 269 -11.08 11.29 -15.84
C GLY A 269 -12.53 11.03 -16.20
N SER A 270 -12.99 9.86 -15.79
CA SER A 270 -14.37 9.41 -16.01
C SER A 270 -14.98 8.89 -14.72
N ILE A 271 -16.31 9.03 -14.61
CA ILE A 271 -17.11 8.54 -13.50
C ILE A 271 -18.17 7.59 -14.05
N ARG A 272 -18.24 6.41 -13.44
CA ARG A 272 -19.39 5.50 -13.58
C ARG A 272 -20.06 5.29 -12.23
N MET A 273 -21.34 4.98 -12.26
CA MET A 273 -22.13 4.64 -11.07
C MET A 273 -22.37 3.13 -11.02
N ILE A 274 -22.18 2.54 -9.85
CA ILE A 274 -22.55 1.15 -9.57
C ILE A 274 -23.33 1.07 -8.24
N GLY A 275 -24.47 0.38 -8.26
CA GLY A 275 -25.26 0.15 -7.04
C GLY A 275 -24.72 -1.02 -6.23
N ALA A 276 -24.99 -1.05 -4.91
CA ALA A 276 -24.52 -2.09 -4.01
C ALA A 276 -24.86 -3.52 -4.47
N LYS A 277 -26.11 -3.74 -4.94
CA LYS A 277 -26.55 -5.05 -5.45
C LYS A 277 -25.69 -5.56 -6.62
N GLU A 278 -25.29 -4.66 -7.52
CA GLU A 278 -24.42 -5.04 -8.62
C GLU A 278 -22.98 -5.17 -8.13
N LEU A 279 -22.43 -4.18 -7.43
CA LEU A 279 -21.05 -4.21 -6.92
C LEU A 279 -20.74 -5.50 -6.12
N PHE A 280 -21.66 -5.89 -5.24
CA PHE A 280 -21.54 -7.04 -4.36
C PHE A 280 -22.19 -8.32 -4.90
N ARG A 281 -22.68 -8.31 -6.14
CA ARG A 281 -23.28 -9.48 -6.79
C ARG A 281 -22.40 -10.72 -6.60
N CYS A 282 -23.03 -11.79 -6.12
CA CYS A 282 -22.40 -13.08 -5.88
C CYS A 282 -23.18 -14.20 -6.59
N ASP A 283 -22.58 -14.85 -7.58
CA ASP A 283 -23.23 -15.88 -8.40
C ASP A 283 -22.97 -17.33 -7.92
N ILE A 284 -22.44 -17.52 -6.70
CA ILE A 284 -22.07 -18.85 -6.16
C ILE A 284 -23.22 -19.86 -6.27
N ALA A 285 -24.44 -19.47 -5.90
CA ALA A 285 -25.60 -20.37 -5.96
C ALA A 285 -25.96 -20.77 -7.40
N GLU A 286 -25.90 -19.81 -8.34
CA GLU A 286 -26.14 -20.03 -9.77
C GLU A 286 -25.07 -20.97 -10.35
N ARG A 287 -23.80 -20.73 -10.04
CA ARG A 287 -22.65 -21.55 -10.45
C ARG A 287 -22.74 -22.98 -9.91
N LEU A 288 -23.16 -23.16 -8.66
CA LEU A 288 -23.36 -24.49 -8.08
C LEU A 288 -24.51 -25.26 -8.74
N ALA A 289 -25.62 -24.58 -9.05
CA ALA A 289 -26.74 -25.18 -9.77
C ALA A 289 -26.29 -25.61 -11.17
N HIS A 290 -25.60 -24.71 -11.88
CA HIS A 290 -25.03 -24.97 -13.20
C HIS A 290 -24.10 -26.18 -13.20
N PHE A 291 -23.15 -26.23 -12.25
CA PHE A 291 -22.25 -27.36 -12.09
C PHE A 291 -23.00 -28.68 -11.90
N ARG A 292 -24.02 -28.72 -11.04
CA ARG A 292 -24.79 -29.96 -10.78
C ARG A 292 -25.50 -30.47 -12.03
N GLU A 293 -26.05 -29.57 -12.83
CA GLU A 293 -26.77 -29.90 -14.06
C GLU A 293 -25.83 -30.34 -15.19
N HIS A 294 -24.70 -29.65 -15.38
CA HIS A 294 -23.83 -29.82 -16.54
C HIS A 294 -22.59 -30.69 -16.28
N ARG A 295 -22.31 -31.08 -15.04
CA ARG A 295 -21.12 -31.86 -14.65
C ARG A 295 -20.90 -33.13 -15.49
N SER A 296 -21.96 -33.80 -15.92
CA SER A 296 -21.86 -35.02 -16.73
C SER A 296 -21.40 -34.75 -18.17
N ALA A 297 -21.63 -33.54 -18.67
CA ALA A 297 -21.25 -33.10 -20.02
C ALA A 297 -19.86 -32.44 -20.10
N MET A 298 -19.28 -32.03 -18.96
CA MET A 298 -17.97 -31.38 -18.91
C MET A 298 -16.83 -32.32 -19.33
N VAL A 299 -15.84 -31.76 -20.04
CA VAL A 299 -14.64 -32.50 -20.46
C VAL A 299 -13.74 -32.73 -19.26
N ARG A 300 -13.35 -33.99 -19.00
CA ARG A 300 -12.54 -34.35 -17.82
C ARG A 300 -11.06 -34.51 -18.15
N LEU A 301 -10.21 -33.91 -17.33
CA LEU A 301 -8.76 -34.11 -17.34
C LEU A 301 -8.28 -34.31 -15.89
N GLY A 302 -8.18 -35.57 -15.48
CA GLY A 302 -7.87 -35.92 -14.08
C GLY A 302 -8.96 -35.43 -13.12
N PRO A 303 -8.61 -34.68 -12.05
CA PRO A 303 -9.58 -34.13 -11.10
C PRO A 303 -10.33 -32.89 -11.62
N TRP A 304 -9.95 -32.38 -12.79
CA TRP A 304 -10.52 -31.17 -13.37
C TRP A 304 -11.58 -31.47 -14.44
N MET A 305 -12.53 -30.57 -14.54
CA MET A 305 -13.64 -30.58 -15.50
C MET A 305 -13.66 -29.23 -16.22
N PHE A 306 -13.86 -29.22 -17.53
CA PHE A 306 -13.78 -28.01 -18.35
C PHE A 306 -15.07 -27.79 -19.12
N GLU A 307 -15.41 -26.52 -19.25
CA GLU A 307 -16.58 -26.06 -19.97
C GLU A 307 -16.28 -24.72 -20.64
N ALA A 308 -16.73 -24.53 -21.88
CA ALA A 308 -16.62 -23.25 -22.55
C ALA A 308 -17.64 -22.27 -21.96
N ARG A 309 -17.18 -21.05 -21.61
CA ARG A 309 -18.04 -19.96 -21.13
C ARG A 309 -19.04 -19.52 -22.19
N ASP A 310 -18.65 -19.62 -23.45
CA ASP A 310 -19.51 -19.40 -24.59
C ASP A 310 -19.68 -20.71 -25.36
N SER A 311 -20.92 -21.21 -25.38
CA SER A 311 -21.31 -22.42 -26.13
C SER A 311 -20.94 -22.38 -27.61
N MET A 312 -20.72 -21.18 -28.19
CA MET A 312 -20.32 -21.03 -29.58
C MET A 312 -18.81 -21.20 -29.83
N ASP A 313 -17.96 -21.14 -28.80
CA ASP A 313 -16.51 -21.34 -28.93
C ASP A 313 -16.13 -22.82 -28.85
N THR A 314 -16.47 -23.57 -29.90
CA THR A 314 -16.10 -24.98 -30.06
C THR A 314 -14.59 -25.22 -30.10
N ARG A 315 -13.77 -24.20 -30.40
CA ARG A 315 -12.30 -24.32 -30.45
C ARG A 315 -11.72 -24.46 -29.04
N ALA A 316 -12.30 -23.74 -28.08
CA ALA A 316 -11.87 -23.77 -26.69
C ALA A 316 -11.90 -25.19 -26.12
N ALA A 317 -12.92 -25.99 -26.44
CA ALA A 317 -13.06 -27.37 -25.96
C ALA A 317 -11.93 -28.32 -26.40
N THR A 318 -11.20 -27.99 -27.47
CA THR A 318 -10.07 -28.78 -27.98
C THR A 318 -8.70 -28.16 -27.66
N THR A 319 -8.70 -26.97 -27.07
CA THR A 319 -7.46 -26.24 -26.79
C THR A 319 -6.74 -26.86 -25.60
N PRO A 320 -5.42 -27.06 -25.67
CA PRO A 320 -4.67 -27.67 -24.58
C PRO A 320 -4.76 -26.84 -23.30
N VAL A 321 -4.99 -27.56 -22.20
CA VAL A 321 -4.94 -27.07 -20.83
C VAL A 321 -3.73 -27.69 -20.16
N PHE A 322 -2.98 -26.89 -19.41
CA PHE A 322 -1.77 -27.33 -18.72
C PHE A 322 -2.02 -27.32 -17.23
N ILE A 323 -1.89 -28.46 -16.59
CA ILE A 323 -2.15 -28.65 -15.16
C ILE A 323 -0.86 -29.13 -14.56
N GLN A 324 -0.51 -28.59 -13.40
CA GLN A 324 0.65 -29.08 -12.66
C GLN A 324 0.46 -30.57 -12.35
N GLN A 325 1.42 -31.38 -12.79
CA GLN A 325 1.35 -32.82 -12.60
C GLN A 325 1.73 -33.18 -11.16
N GLY A 326 0.83 -33.88 -10.45
CA GLY A 326 1.08 -34.41 -9.10
C GLY A 326 -0.05 -34.09 -8.12
N THR A 327 -0.22 -34.95 -7.11
CA THR A 327 -1.19 -34.75 -6.03
C THR A 327 -0.65 -33.90 -4.89
N SER A 328 0.67 -33.67 -4.84
CA SER A 328 1.33 -32.96 -3.76
C SER A 328 1.55 -31.48 -4.11
N PRO A 329 1.35 -30.54 -3.16
CA PRO A 329 1.67 -29.14 -3.37
C PRO A 329 3.15 -28.91 -3.71
N ILE A 330 3.46 -27.91 -4.54
CA ILE A 330 4.85 -27.47 -4.77
C ILE A 330 5.30 -26.69 -3.55
N GLN A 331 6.36 -27.15 -2.88
CA GLN A 331 7.00 -26.39 -1.83
C GLN A 331 7.91 -25.32 -2.44
N GLY A 332 7.80 -24.08 -1.98
CA GLY A 332 8.56 -22.96 -2.51
C GLY A 332 9.20 -22.08 -1.44
N SER A 333 10.22 -21.34 -1.86
CA SER A 333 10.98 -20.38 -1.06
C SER A 333 11.07 -19.05 -1.80
N SER A 334 10.85 -17.92 -1.12
CA SER A 334 10.85 -16.59 -1.75
C SER A 334 12.19 -16.20 -2.38
N LYS A 335 13.31 -16.77 -1.91
CA LYS A 335 14.65 -16.53 -2.47
C LYS A 335 14.87 -17.24 -3.81
N GLU A 336 14.13 -18.29 -4.08
CA GLU A 336 14.35 -19.16 -5.23
C GLU A 336 13.36 -18.85 -6.35
N PHE A 337 13.77 -19.14 -7.59
CA PHE A 337 12.84 -19.22 -8.71
C PHE A 337 12.18 -20.60 -8.67
N VAL A 338 10.91 -20.64 -8.30
CA VAL A 338 10.16 -21.88 -8.23
C VAL A 338 9.40 -22.06 -9.55
N LEU A 339 9.79 -23.07 -10.33
CA LEU A 339 9.07 -23.46 -11.54
C LEU A 339 7.74 -24.11 -11.17
N VAL A 340 6.63 -23.49 -11.61
CA VAL A 340 5.28 -24.00 -11.35
C VAL A 340 4.75 -24.80 -12.53
N LEU A 341 4.90 -24.25 -13.74
CA LEU A 341 4.48 -24.91 -14.98
C LEU A 341 5.54 -24.73 -16.06
N ASP A 342 5.74 -25.80 -16.81
CA ASP A 342 6.68 -25.89 -17.92
C ASP A 342 5.92 -26.27 -19.19
N ILE A 343 5.80 -25.35 -20.15
CA ILE A 343 4.93 -25.47 -21.31
C ILE A 343 5.78 -25.59 -22.57
N ALA A 344 5.72 -26.78 -23.18
CA ALA A 344 6.49 -27.13 -24.36
C ALA A 344 6.21 -26.19 -25.54
N ALA A 345 7.24 -25.95 -26.35
CA ALA A 345 7.11 -25.20 -27.60
C ALA A 345 6.06 -25.82 -28.52
N GLY A 346 5.24 -24.99 -29.17
CA GLY A 346 4.16 -25.43 -30.05
C GLY A 346 2.82 -25.66 -29.33
N SER A 347 2.79 -25.64 -27.99
CA SER A 347 1.60 -26.05 -27.25
C SER A 347 0.56 -24.94 -27.06
N LEU A 348 0.94 -23.67 -27.17
CA LEU A 348 0.03 -22.54 -26.97
C LEU A 348 -0.38 -21.91 -28.31
N ASP A 349 -1.68 -21.64 -28.47
CA ASP A 349 -2.22 -20.92 -29.62
C ASP A 349 -2.07 -19.40 -29.41
N THR A 350 -1.23 -18.77 -30.24
CA THR A 350 -0.98 -17.32 -30.21
C THR A 350 -2.21 -16.46 -30.54
N SER A 351 -3.27 -17.05 -31.07
CA SER A 351 -4.55 -16.37 -31.33
C SER A 351 -5.40 -16.20 -30.07
N LEU A 352 -5.15 -17.01 -29.03
CA LEU A 352 -5.92 -17.05 -27.81
C LEU A 352 -5.22 -16.30 -26.66
N THR A 353 -6.02 -15.81 -25.73
CA THR A 353 -5.53 -15.33 -24.43
C THR A 353 -5.67 -16.46 -23.42
N TYR A 354 -4.61 -16.69 -22.66
CA TYR A 354 -4.57 -17.67 -21.59
C TYR A 354 -4.61 -17.00 -20.23
N GLU A 355 -5.12 -17.72 -19.25
CA GLU A 355 -5.14 -17.39 -17.85
C GLU A 355 -4.39 -18.48 -17.09
N PHE A 356 -3.43 -18.05 -16.27
CA PHE A 356 -2.74 -18.88 -15.30
C PHE A 356 -3.36 -18.64 -13.93
N ASP A 357 -3.94 -19.69 -13.34
CA ASP A 357 -4.48 -19.67 -11.99
C ASP A 357 -3.66 -20.56 -11.07
N LEU A 358 -3.51 -20.15 -9.81
CA LEU A 358 -2.95 -20.98 -8.74
C LEU A 358 -3.58 -20.64 -7.40
N VAL A 359 -3.44 -21.55 -6.43
CA VAL A 359 -3.69 -21.28 -5.02
C VAL A 359 -2.35 -21.29 -4.29
N LEU A 360 -1.94 -20.15 -3.76
CA LEU A 360 -0.74 -20.04 -2.94
C LEU A 360 -1.11 -20.10 -1.47
N ARG A 361 -0.61 -21.08 -0.72
CA ARG A 361 -0.74 -21.18 0.73
C ARG A 361 0.53 -20.64 1.39
N ALA A 362 0.42 -19.52 2.09
CA ALA A 362 1.53 -18.91 2.81
C ALA A 362 1.80 -19.68 4.11
N ILE A 363 2.94 -20.38 4.18
CA ILE A 363 3.39 -21.04 5.42
C ILE A 363 3.94 -19.98 6.37
N ASP A 364 4.77 -19.08 5.85
CA ASP A 364 5.20 -17.90 6.58
C ASP A 364 4.27 -16.72 6.19
N PRO A 365 3.73 -15.93 7.15
CA PRO A 365 2.67 -14.95 6.87
C PRO A 365 2.97 -13.91 5.77
N ASP A 366 4.24 -13.55 5.61
CA ASP A 366 4.70 -12.56 4.62
C ASP A 366 4.93 -13.16 3.22
N ALA A 367 4.80 -14.49 3.06
CA ALA A 367 5.07 -15.18 1.81
C ALA A 367 4.11 -14.80 0.67
N VAL A 368 3.12 -13.92 0.91
CA VAL A 368 2.29 -13.37 -0.16
C VAL A 368 3.07 -12.38 -1.05
N ASN A 369 4.24 -11.89 -0.62
CA ASN A 369 5.15 -11.07 -1.44
C ASN A 369 5.89 -11.90 -2.50
N ILE A 370 5.14 -12.52 -3.39
CA ILE A 370 5.62 -13.35 -4.49
C ILE A 370 5.05 -12.79 -5.79
N THR A 371 5.91 -12.76 -6.79
CA THR A 371 5.58 -12.33 -8.14
C THR A 371 5.49 -13.55 -9.04
N ILE A 372 4.38 -13.65 -9.79
CA ILE A 372 4.26 -14.55 -10.94
C ILE A 372 5.08 -13.94 -12.08
N VAL A 373 5.94 -14.75 -12.69
CA VAL A 373 6.77 -14.37 -13.83
C VAL A 373 6.49 -15.33 -14.97
N LEU A 374 6.11 -14.80 -16.14
CA LEU A 374 6.13 -15.56 -17.38
C LEU A 374 7.50 -15.39 -18.05
N GLU A 375 8.24 -16.48 -18.14
CA GLU A 375 9.54 -16.54 -18.79
C GLU A 375 9.43 -17.30 -20.11
N TYR A 376 10.03 -16.78 -21.17
CA TYR A 376 10.12 -17.48 -22.46
C TYR A 376 11.37 -17.08 -23.25
N GLU A 377 11.76 -17.90 -24.22
CA GLU A 377 12.96 -17.66 -25.03
C GLU A 377 12.71 -16.63 -26.15
N GLY A 378 13.52 -15.57 -26.15
CA GLY A 378 13.61 -14.53 -27.18
C GLY A 378 14.08 -15.07 -28.53
N PRO A 379 13.96 -14.28 -29.61
CA PRO A 379 14.31 -14.76 -30.96
C PRO A 379 15.82 -14.87 -31.16
N ASP A 380 16.57 -14.24 -30.27
CA ASP A 380 18.02 -14.25 -30.08
C ASP A 380 18.49 -15.32 -29.09
N GLY A 381 17.59 -16.15 -28.55
CA GLY A 381 17.88 -17.13 -27.52
C GLY A 381 17.99 -16.55 -26.11
N VAL A 382 17.74 -15.25 -25.91
CA VAL A 382 17.79 -14.61 -24.59
C VAL A 382 16.47 -14.81 -23.86
N MET A 383 16.53 -15.24 -22.60
CA MET A 383 15.32 -15.38 -21.78
C MET A 383 14.67 -14.00 -21.53
N VAL A 384 13.40 -13.89 -21.90
CA VAL A 384 12.58 -12.70 -21.70
C VAL A 384 11.61 -12.97 -20.57
N TRP A 385 11.53 -12.05 -19.62
CA TRP A 385 10.47 -12.03 -18.60
C TRP A 385 9.40 -11.05 -19.04
N GLU A 386 8.17 -11.53 -19.12
CA GLU A 386 7.00 -10.73 -19.46
C GLU A 386 5.96 -10.87 -18.36
N GLY A 387 5.18 -9.81 -18.15
CA GLY A 387 4.00 -9.83 -17.30
C GLY A 387 4.33 -10.31 -15.89
N THR A 388 4.86 -9.40 -15.08
CA THR A 388 5.02 -9.67 -13.66
C THR A 388 3.73 -9.33 -12.94
N ARG A 389 3.25 -10.24 -12.09
CA ARG A 389 2.10 -9.94 -11.24
C ARG A 389 2.33 -10.33 -9.80
N ASN A 390 2.28 -9.34 -8.92
CA ASN A 390 2.50 -9.55 -7.50
C ASN A 390 1.23 -10.08 -6.83
N LEU A 391 1.35 -11.20 -6.12
CA LEU A 391 0.24 -11.83 -5.41
C LEU A 391 -0.34 -10.96 -4.29
N ARG A 392 0.42 -9.97 -3.78
CA ARG A 392 -0.05 -9.01 -2.78
C ARG A 392 -1.20 -8.13 -3.26
N GLY A 393 -1.29 -7.89 -4.56
CA GLY A 393 -2.32 -7.06 -5.18
C GLY A 393 -3.51 -7.84 -5.72
N GLN A 394 -3.50 -9.17 -5.62
CA GLN A 394 -4.59 -9.99 -6.11
C GLN A 394 -5.86 -9.77 -5.27
N PRO A 395 -7.05 -9.72 -5.88
CA PRO A 395 -8.28 -9.42 -5.16
C PRO A 395 -8.81 -10.58 -4.32
N MET A 396 -8.44 -11.81 -4.69
CA MET A 396 -8.95 -13.04 -4.07
C MET A 396 -8.00 -13.54 -2.99
N GLN A 397 -7.98 -12.83 -1.87
CA GLN A 397 -7.19 -13.17 -0.70
C GLN A 397 -8.04 -13.91 0.33
N PHE A 398 -7.44 -14.88 1.01
CA PHE A 398 -7.96 -15.55 2.20
C PHE A 398 -6.94 -15.35 3.34
N ARG A 399 -7.14 -16.00 4.50
CA ARG A 399 -6.25 -15.81 5.67
C ARG A 399 -4.83 -16.31 5.40
N ASP A 400 -4.73 -17.56 4.97
CA ASP A 400 -3.49 -18.28 4.69
C ASP A 400 -3.29 -18.56 3.20
N ARG A 401 -4.30 -18.29 2.36
CA ARG A 401 -4.28 -18.57 0.92
C ARG A 401 -4.50 -17.32 0.08
N THR A 402 -3.89 -17.30 -1.09
CA THR A 402 -4.07 -16.26 -2.11
C THR A 402 -4.33 -16.95 -3.45
N LEU A 403 -5.40 -16.57 -4.14
CA LEU A 403 -5.66 -17.05 -5.49
C LEU A 403 -4.93 -16.11 -6.43
N GLY A 404 -3.87 -16.62 -7.05
CA GLY A 404 -3.09 -15.90 -8.03
C GLY A 404 -3.68 -16.10 -9.41
N THR A 405 -3.95 -15.02 -10.13
CA THR A 405 -4.40 -15.05 -11.52
C THR A 405 -3.45 -14.22 -12.37
N PHE A 406 -3.12 -14.69 -13.57
CA PHE A 406 -2.26 -13.97 -14.50
C PHE A 406 -2.67 -14.27 -15.94
N THR A 407 -3.16 -13.24 -16.65
CA THR A 407 -3.56 -13.37 -18.06
C THR A 407 -2.43 -13.00 -18.99
N PHE A 408 -2.19 -13.79 -20.03
CA PHE A 408 -1.19 -13.49 -21.05
C PHE A 408 -1.62 -14.00 -22.42
N ARG A 409 -1.11 -13.36 -23.47
CA ARG A 409 -1.25 -13.82 -24.84
C ARG A 409 0.11 -14.31 -25.35
N PRO A 410 0.25 -15.58 -25.74
CA PRO A 410 1.51 -16.09 -26.28
C PRO A 410 1.92 -15.29 -27.50
N LYS A 411 3.11 -14.71 -27.48
CA LYS A 411 3.64 -13.94 -28.62
C LYS A 411 4.14 -14.83 -29.75
N ARG A 412 4.45 -16.11 -29.47
CA ARG A 412 5.09 -17.02 -30.41
C ARG A 412 4.62 -18.46 -30.19
N SER A 413 4.31 -19.15 -31.29
CA SER A 413 3.83 -20.52 -31.22
C SER A 413 4.97 -21.51 -30.94
N ARG A 414 6.18 -21.26 -31.43
CA ARG A 414 7.34 -22.19 -31.33
C ARG A 414 8.29 -21.89 -30.17
N THR A 415 7.81 -21.20 -29.14
CA THR A 415 8.64 -20.84 -27.98
C THR A 415 8.22 -21.65 -26.76
N HIS A 416 9.19 -22.02 -25.95
CA HIS A 416 9.00 -22.66 -24.66
C HIS A 416 8.61 -21.61 -23.60
N TYR A 417 7.55 -21.87 -22.83
CA TYR A 417 7.03 -20.94 -21.82
C TYR A 417 7.13 -21.55 -20.42
N ARG A 418 7.63 -20.77 -19.47
CA ARG A 418 7.82 -21.17 -18.06
C ARG A 418 7.07 -20.19 -17.17
N LEU A 419 6.29 -20.71 -16.24
CA LEU A 419 5.66 -19.91 -15.20
C LEU A 419 6.41 -20.13 -13.90
N LEU A 420 7.03 -19.06 -13.42
CA LEU A 420 7.88 -19.06 -12.25
C LEU A 420 7.24 -18.21 -11.14
N LEU A 421 7.55 -18.56 -9.90
CA LEU A 421 7.30 -17.71 -8.74
C LEU A 421 8.62 -17.21 -8.18
N LYS A 422 8.66 -15.92 -7.85
CA LYS A 422 9.82 -15.29 -7.21
C LYS A 422 9.40 -14.24 -6.17
N GLY A 423 9.93 -14.35 -4.96
CA GLY A 423 9.78 -13.33 -3.93
C GLY A 423 11.05 -12.47 -3.75
N PRO A 424 11.15 -11.67 -2.69
CA PRO A 424 12.32 -10.84 -2.43
C PRO A 424 13.53 -11.67 -1.94
N ASP A 425 14.75 -11.23 -2.26
CA ASP A 425 16.01 -11.94 -1.93
C ASP A 425 16.46 -11.79 -0.47
N ASP A 426 15.93 -10.79 0.23
CA ASP A 426 16.31 -10.44 1.60
C ASP A 426 15.73 -11.42 2.64
N ARG A 427 14.70 -12.19 2.29
CA ARG A 427 13.99 -13.11 3.19
C ARG A 427 13.80 -14.47 2.55
N GLN A 428 13.83 -15.53 3.36
CA GLN A 428 13.54 -16.90 2.95
C GLN A 428 12.17 -17.30 3.53
N LEU A 429 11.11 -16.89 2.85
CA LEU A 429 9.73 -17.14 3.23
C LEU A 429 9.23 -18.38 2.49
N ARG A 430 8.61 -19.30 3.23
CA ARG A 430 8.09 -20.57 2.71
C ARG A 430 6.62 -20.45 2.34
N TYR A 431 6.26 -21.15 1.28
CA TYR A 431 4.91 -21.23 0.77
C TYR A 431 4.70 -22.54 0.03
N GLU A 432 3.43 -22.83 -0.23
CA GLU A 432 3.02 -23.95 -1.06
C GLU A 432 2.16 -23.47 -2.21
N VAL A 433 2.34 -24.09 -3.38
CA VAL A 433 1.49 -23.87 -4.56
C VAL A 433 0.63 -25.10 -4.76
N GLU A 434 -0.67 -24.86 -4.82
CA GLU A 434 -1.70 -25.86 -5.04
C GLU A 434 -2.46 -25.49 -6.33
N HIS A 435 -2.94 -26.52 -7.03
CA HIS A 435 -3.94 -26.38 -8.10
C HIS A 435 -3.56 -25.40 -9.23
N ALA A 436 -2.27 -25.34 -9.59
CA ALA A 436 -1.79 -24.50 -10.68
C ALA A 436 -2.25 -25.00 -12.06
N ILE A 437 -2.81 -24.10 -12.87
CA ILE A 437 -3.41 -24.40 -14.17
C ILE A 437 -3.26 -23.25 -15.16
N VAL A 438 -2.97 -23.56 -16.42
CA VAL A 438 -3.05 -22.64 -17.56
C VAL A 438 -4.14 -23.10 -18.51
N ARG A 439 -5.08 -22.20 -18.82
CA ARG A 439 -6.21 -22.45 -19.71
C ARG A 439 -6.54 -21.21 -20.55
N PRO A 440 -7.23 -21.34 -21.68
CA PRO A 440 -7.84 -20.21 -22.37
C PRO A 440 -8.82 -19.46 -21.45
N VAL A 441 -8.88 -18.13 -21.57
CA VAL A 441 -9.83 -17.29 -20.80
C VAL A 441 -11.30 -17.61 -21.09
N SER A 442 -11.59 -18.26 -22.21
CA SER A 442 -12.93 -18.71 -22.60
C SER A 442 -13.36 -20.03 -21.96
N LEU A 443 -12.50 -20.72 -21.23
CA LEU A 443 -12.83 -21.96 -20.53
C LEU A 443 -12.97 -21.72 -19.03
N ASP A 444 -14.02 -22.22 -18.40
CA ASP A 444 -14.09 -22.39 -16.95
C ASP A 444 -13.51 -23.75 -16.54
N ALA A 445 -12.70 -23.74 -15.47
CA ALA A 445 -12.08 -24.93 -14.89
C ALA A 445 -12.73 -25.27 -13.55
N TRP A 446 -13.44 -26.39 -13.52
CA TRP A 446 -14.18 -26.89 -12.37
C TRP A 446 -13.42 -28.02 -11.68
N ARG A 447 -13.51 -28.11 -10.36
CA ARG A 447 -13.04 -29.28 -9.59
C ARG A 447 -13.82 -29.42 -8.30
N GLU A 448 -13.90 -30.65 -7.80
CA GLU A 448 -14.34 -30.92 -6.43
C GLU A 448 -13.12 -31.08 -5.53
N GLY A 449 -13.21 -30.63 -4.28
CA GLY A 449 -12.12 -30.76 -3.33
C GLY A 449 -12.52 -30.37 -1.92
N THR A 450 -11.54 -30.13 -1.07
CA THR A 450 -11.75 -29.65 0.30
C THR A 450 -11.16 -28.26 0.48
N TRP A 451 -11.87 -27.37 1.17
CA TRP A 451 -11.39 -26.08 1.64
C TRP A 451 -11.62 -25.99 3.15
N ASN A 452 -10.55 -25.79 3.93
CA ASN A 452 -10.60 -25.80 5.40
C ASN A 452 -11.34 -27.02 5.99
N GLY A 453 -11.15 -28.20 5.38
CA GLY A 453 -11.77 -29.46 5.81
C GLY A 453 -13.19 -29.72 5.29
N SER A 454 -13.87 -28.71 4.75
CA SER A 454 -15.20 -28.83 4.15
C SER A 454 -15.11 -29.17 2.66
N ARG A 455 -15.92 -30.12 2.18
CA ARG A 455 -16.01 -30.43 0.75
C ARG A 455 -16.73 -29.30 0.02
N THR A 456 -16.15 -28.83 -1.09
CA THR A 456 -16.75 -27.79 -1.93
C THR A 456 -16.41 -28.00 -3.42
N VAL A 457 -17.10 -27.26 -4.27
CA VAL A 457 -16.82 -27.13 -5.70
C VAL A 457 -15.99 -25.87 -5.90
N PHE A 458 -15.04 -25.93 -6.82
CA PHE A 458 -14.25 -24.79 -7.22
C PHE A 458 -14.50 -24.49 -8.69
N VAL A 459 -14.56 -23.21 -9.03
CA VAL A 459 -14.49 -22.72 -10.42
C VAL A 459 -13.31 -21.77 -10.53
N ASN A 460 -12.36 -22.05 -11.42
CA ASN A 460 -11.14 -21.26 -11.59
C ASN A 460 -10.40 -21.05 -10.25
N ASN A 461 -10.30 -22.14 -9.46
CA ASN A 461 -9.80 -22.16 -8.08
C ASN A 461 -10.59 -21.39 -7.03
N ILE A 462 -11.68 -20.71 -7.38
CA ILE A 462 -12.56 -20.00 -6.43
C ILE A 462 -13.49 -21.00 -5.75
N PRO A 463 -13.47 -21.12 -4.41
CA PRO A 463 -14.38 -22.00 -3.69
C PRO A 463 -15.82 -21.46 -3.77
N LEU A 464 -16.74 -22.31 -4.22
CA LEU A 464 -18.17 -22.03 -4.29
C LEU A 464 -18.88 -22.41 -2.99
N ASP A 465 -18.38 -21.88 -1.88
CA ASP A 465 -18.97 -22.07 -0.54
C ASP A 465 -18.81 -20.78 0.25
N THR A 466 -19.92 -20.12 0.60
CA THR A 466 -19.90 -18.88 1.38
C THR A 466 -19.21 -19.04 2.74
N ALA A 467 -19.24 -20.24 3.35
CA ALA A 467 -18.58 -20.49 4.63
C ALA A 467 -17.05 -20.36 4.53
N ALA A 468 -16.47 -20.62 3.35
CA ALA A 468 -15.03 -20.46 3.09
C ALA A 468 -14.52 -19.02 3.31
N TYR A 469 -15.44 -18.04 3.33
CA TYR A 469 -15.13 -16.61 3.41
C TYR A 469 -15.41 -16.01 4.80
N LEU A 470 -16.03 -16.78 5.71
CA LEU A 470 -16.46 -16.30 7.03
C LEU A 470 -15.50 -16.66 8.16
N ASP A 471 -14.52 -17.52 7.90
CA ASP A 471 -13.64 -18.10 8.91
C ASP A 471 -12.50 -17.15 9.35
N ASP A 472 -12.88 -16.02 9.96
CA ASP A 472 -11.99 -15.17 10.77
C ASP A 472 -12.20 -15.39 12.28
N SER A 473 -13.17 -16.23 12.69
CA SER A 473 -13.61 -16.36 14.09
C SER A 473 -12.65 -17.12 15.02
N VAL A 474 -11.47 -17.54 14.55
CA VAL A 474 -10.52 -18.31 15.38
C VAL A 474 -9.19 -17.57 15.52
N GLY A 475 -9.08 -16.82 16.63
CA GLY A 475 -7.81 -16.45 17.27
C GLY A 475 -7.19 -15.13 16.83
N HIS A 476 -7.48 -14.07 17.59
CA HIS A 476 -6.53 -13.00 17.91
C HIS A 476 -5.81 -13.34 19.22
#